data_AF-A0A380CU63-F1
#
_entry.id   AF-A0A380CU63-F1
#
_cell.length_a   1.000
_cell.length_b   1.000
_cell.length_c   1.000
_cell.angle_alpha   90.00
_cell.angle_beta   90.00
_cell.angle_gamma   90.00
#
_symmetry.space_group_name_H-M   'P 1'
#
loop_
_entity.id
_entity.type
_entity.pdbx_description
1 polymer ?
#
loop_
_entity_poly.entity_id
_entity_poly.type
_entity_poly.pdbx_seq_one_letter_code
_entity_poly.pdbx_strand_id
1 'polypeptide(L)'
;MDVASAFTPQKIEFMKAGGSYSIEFGKKLQTFAAKTLGIVAPTVFAPSKEISHPGQGLTAVEKIFNRNAVGTSGAVLHAGSYVRAKVNIVGSQDTTGLMTAQELESMAATVISPIVDAGYQSGCHTASVWDSKSQQNIPRLMSFMNDFGLITARDPKGVYHAMTDVIHKVLNDITVDDWAIIIGGDSHTRMSKGVAFGADSGTVALALATGEASMPIPESVKVTFKGKMNDHLDFRDVVHATQLQMLKEFNGENVFQGRVIEVHIGTLLSDQAFTFTDWTAEMKAKASICISQPDTLIESLEIAKDRIRIMIEKGMDNEKQVLKGLIDKANKRIDEIRSGQKPPLTPDENAKYFAEFVVDLDIIDEPMIADPDVNNADASKRYTHDTIRALSYYGGEKHVDLGFVGSCMVHKGDIKIVSKMLKNLEEQYGKVEFHAPLVVAAPTYNIIDELKEEGDWDVLQRYSGFEFDDAAPKSTARTSYDNILYLERPGCNLCMGNQEKAEQGDTVMATSTRLFQGRVVKDSDRKKGESLLASTPVVVLSAIFGRTPTIEEYKAAVKGIKLTQFSPPIKKMTTDTPAAHQISF
;
A
#
# COMPACT_ATOMS: atom_id res chain seq x y z
N MET A 1 36.46 -5.93 -10.24
CA MET A 1 35.13 -5.33 -10.42
C MET A 1 35.35 -3.86 -10.67
N ASP A 2 35.05 -3.36 -11.87
CA ASP A 2 35.11 -1.92 -12.15
C ASP A 2 33.94 -1.24 -11.44
N VAL A 3 34.25 -0.29 -10.56
CA VAL A 3 33.26 0.46 -9.77
C VAL A 3 33.20 1.94 -10.18
N ALA A 4 33.92 2.36 -11.23
CA ALA A 4 33.98 3.76 -11.64
C ALA A 4 32.60 4.34 -11.98
N SER A 5 31.71 3.55 -12.58
CA SER A 5 30.33 3.94 -12.88
C SER A 5 29.48 4.27 -11.64
N ALA A 6 29.88 3.78 -10.46
CA ALA A 6 29.22 4.12 -9.20
C ALA A 6 29.60 5.52 -8.69
N PHE A 7 30.68 6.13 -9.17
CA PHE A 7 31.16 7.46 -8.75
C PHE A 7 30.59 8.59 -9.63
N THR A 8 29.27 8.64 -9.80
CA THR A 8 28.61 9.79 -10.45
C THR A 8 28.95 11.09 -9.71
N PRO A 9 28.97 12.27 -10.38
CA PRO A 9 29.23 13.55 -9.73
C PRO A 9 28.42 13.76 -8.44
N GLN A 10 27.12 13.46 -8.48
CA GLN A 10 26.22 13.62 -7.33
C GLN A 10 26.60 12.70 -6.16
N LYS A 11 27.03 11.46 -6.44
CA LYS A 11 27.52 10.52 -5.40
C LYS A 11 28.86 10.97 -4.81
N ILE A 12 29.75 11.53 -5.63
CA ILE A 12 31.01 12.11 -5.13
C ILE A 12 30.72 13.27 -4.18
N GLU A 13 29.76 14.12 -4.49
CA GLU A 13 29.34 15.21 -3.60
C GLU A 13 28.72 14.72 -2.31
N PHE A 14 27.85 13.71 -2.39
CA PHE A 14 27.30 13.06 -1.21
C PHE A 14 28.42 12.55 -0.29
N MET A 15 29.44 11.89 -0.85
CA MET A 15 30.59 11.42 -0.08
C MET A 15 31.40 12.57 0.53
N LYS A 16 31.64 13.65 -0.23
CA LYS A 16 32.34 14.85 0.28
C LYS A 16 31.56 15.56 1.39
N ALA A 17 30.24 15.60 1.29
CA ALA A 17 29.35 16.25 2.26
C ALA A 17 29.19 15.43 3.55
N GLY A 18 29.62 14.17 3.57
CA GLY A 18 29.59 13.29 4.73
C GLY A 18 28.21 12.72 5.07
N GLY A 19 27.21 12.89 4.20
CA GLY A 19 25.86 12.35 4.41
C GLY A 19 24.77 13.05 3.60
N SER A 20 23.58 12.46 3.57
CA SER A 20 22.40 12.95 2.84
C SER A 20 21.91 14.30 3.36
N TYR A 21 21.95 14.49 4.69
CA TYR A 21 21.43 15.72 5.30
C TYR A 21 22.25 16.94 4.88
N SER A 22 23.57 16.86 5.00
CA SER A 22 24.47 17.94 4.60
C SER A 22 24.27 18.35 3.14
N ILE A 23 24.15 17.38 2.21
CA ILE A 23 24.02 17.68 0.78
C ILE A 23 22.63 18.23 0.43
N GLU A 24 21.56 17.66 0.96
CA GLU A 24 20.18 18.10 0.65
C GLU A 24 19.88 19.47 1.25
N PHE A 25 20.22 19.71 2.52
CA PHE A 25 20.07 21.04 3.14
C PHE A 25 20.98 22.08 2.48
N GLY A 26 22.21 21.72 2.10
CA GLY A 26 23.10 22.60 1.35
C GLY A 26 22.51 23.05 0.01
N LYS A 27 21.98 22.11 -0.78
CA LYS A 27 21.29 22.39 -2.05
C LYS A 27 20.02 23.23 -1.85
N LYS A 28 19.24 22.95 -0.81
CA LYS A 28 18.03 23.72 -0.48
C LYS A 28 18.37 25.15 -0.07
N LEU A 29 19.34 25.32 0.82
CA LEU A 29 19.83 26.63 1.26
C LEU A 29 20.31 27.47 0.09
N GLN A 30 21.08 26.88 -0.83
CA GLN A 30 21.55 27.58 -2.02
C GLN A 30 20.39 28.03 -2.92
N THR A 31 19.46 27.11 -3.22
CA THR A 31 18.29 27.43 -4.07
C THR A 31 17.46 28.55 -3.43
N PHE A 32 17.22 28.45 -2.12
CA PHE A 32 16.48 29.44 -1.35
C PHE A 32 17.17 30.82 -1.33
N ALA A 33 18.47 30.85 -1.06
CA ALA A 33 19.25 32.09 -1.03
C ALA A 33 19.27 32.77 -2.41
N ALA A 34 19.52 32.00 -3.49
CA ALA A 34 19.52 32.51 -4.85
C ALA A 34 18.16 33.11 -5.24
N LYS A 35 17.07 32.39 -4.94
CA LYS A 35 15.70 32.87 -5.16
C LYS A 35 15.40 34.15 -4.36
N THR A 36 15.80 34.19 -3.09
CA THR A 36 15.57 35.34 -2.21
C THR A 36 16.33 36.58 -2.66
N LEU A 37 17.55 36.40 -3.17
CA LEU A 37 18.39 37.47 -3.71
C LEU A 37 18.03 37.87 -5.15
N GLY A 38 17.13 37.13 -5.81
CA GLY A 38 16.76 37.37 -7.20
C GLY A 38 17.90 37.09 -8.19
N ILE A 39 18.83 36.19 -7.84
CA ILE A 39 19.97 35.82 -8.68
C ILE A 39 19.85 34.39 -9.19
N VAL A 40 20.58 34.09 -10.26
CA VAL A 40 20.78 32.70 -10.69
C VAL A 40 21.63 31.98 -9.65
N ALA A 41 21.22 30.78 -9.24
CA ALA A 41 21.98 29.99 -8.29
C ALA A 41 23.39 29.70 -8.83
N PRO A 42 24.47 29.98 -8.08
CA PRO A 42 25.82 29.72 -8.56
C PRO A 42 26.07 28.21 -8.69
N THR A 43 26.92 27.79 -9.61
CA THR A 43 27.23 26.35 -9.80
C THR A 43 28.25 25.88 -8.76
N VAL A 44 27.77 25.57 -7.55
CA VAL A 44 28.58 25.01 -6.44
C VAL A 44 28.44 23.49 -6.38
N PHE A 45 27.22 22.99 -6.56
CA PHE A 45 26.92 21.57 -6.67
C PHE A 45 26.87 21.14 -8.14
N ALA A 46 27.11 19.87 -8.38
CA ALA A 46 27.05 19.23 -9.67
C ALA A 46 25.61 19.36 -10.19
N PRO A 47 25.43 19.78 -11.44
CA PRO A 47 24.10 19.86 -12.03
C PRO A 47 23.43 18.50 -11.97
N SER A 48 22.13 18.49 -11.73
CA SER A 48 21.32 17.28 -11.84
C SER A 48 21.43 16.70 -13.24
N LYS A 49 21.47 15.37 -13.33
CA LYS A 49 21.38 14.69 -14.62
C LYS A 49 19.98 14.90 -15.18
N GLU A 50 19.84 15.65 -16.26
CA GLU A 50 18.57 15.85 -16.95
C GLU A 50 18.60 15.10 -18.28
N ILE A 51 17.58 14.28 -18.52
CA ILE A 51 17.38 13.52 -19.75
C ILE A 51 16.09 14.02 -20.39
N SER A 52 16.17 14.42 -21.65
CA SER A 52 15.03 14.93 -22.42
C SER A 52 15.06 14.35 -23.82
N HIS A 53 13.91 13.86 -24.29
CA HIS A 53 13.74 13.31 -25.64
C HIS A 53 12.73 14.15 -26.45
N PRO A 54 13.19 14.96 -27.42
CA PRO A 54 12.31 15.77 -28.25
C PRO A 54 11.26 14.92 -28.98
N GLY A 55 9.99 15.31 -28.87
CA GLY A 55 8.87 14.62 -29.54
C GLY A 55 8.38 13.34 -28.85
N GLN A 56 8.96 12.95 -27.71
CA GLN A 56 8.51 11.82 -26.91
C GLN A 56 7.55 12.27 -25.81
N GLY A 57 6.38 11.63 -25.71
CA GLY A 57 5.44 11.87 -24.62
C GLY A 57 5.94 11.39 -23.26
N LEU A 58 5.18 11.70 -22.22
CA LEU A 58 5.46 11.36 -20.83
C LEU A 58 4.51 10.26 -20.34
N THR A 59 5.09 9.27 -19.67
CA THR A 59 4.36 8.36 -18.77
C THR A 59 3.66 9.16 -17.68
N ALA A 60 2.67 8.58 -16.99
CA ALA A 60 1.99 9.28 -15.90
C ALA A 60 2.98 9.63 -14.77
N VAL A 61 3.93 8.74 -14.49
CA VAL A 61 5.01 8.97 -13.52
C VAL A 61 5.86 10.17 -13.92
N GLU A 62 6.34 10.22 -15.17
CA GLU A 62 7.13 11.36 -15.66
C GLU A 62 6.34 12.67 -15.60
N LYS A 63 5.04 12.66 -15.90
CA LYS A 63 4.17 13.86 -15.73
C LYS A 63 4.13 14.35 -14.28
N ILE A 64 3.98 13.43 -13.32
CA ILE A 64 4.01 13.78 -11.89
C ILE A 64 5.35 14.39 -11.50
N PHE A 65 6.47 13.77 -11.91
CA PHE A 65 7.79 14.27 -11.57
C PHE A 65 8.06 15.63 -12.20
N ASN A 66 7.69 15.86 -13.47
CA ASN A 66 7.82 17.18 -14.11
C ASN A 66 6.99 18.24 -13.38
N ARG A 67 5.78 17.92 -12.92
CA ARG A 67 4.95 18.84 -12.12
C ARG A 67 5.59 19.23 -10.79
N ASN A 68 6.23 18.26 -10.13
CA ASN A 68 6.73 18.44 -8.77
C ASN A 68 8.23 18.76 -8.70
N ALA A 69 8.94 18.77 -9.82
CA ALA A 69 10.38 19.03 -9.86
C ALA A 69 10.73 20.48 -9.45
N VAL A 70 11.83 20.64 -8.74
CA VAL A 70 12.35 21.93 -8.28
C VAL A 70 13.82 22.09 -8.64
N GLY A 71 14.19 23.29 -9.11
CA GLY A 71 15.58 23.60 -9.45
C GLY A 71 16.08 22.90 -10.73
N THR A 72 15.18 22.63 -11.68
CA THR A 72 15.53 22.09 -13.00
C THR A 72 15.83 23.22 -13.99
N SER A 73 16.41 22.88 -15.14
CA SER A 73 16.64 23.84 -16.24
C SER A 73 15.36 24.36 -16.90
N GLY A 74 14.20 23.76 -16.57
CA GLY A 74 12.94 23.95 -17.30
C GLY A 74 12.75 22.97 -18.46
N ALA A 75 13.72 22.10 -18.73
CA ALA A 75 13.55 21.02 -19.70
C ALA A 75 12.48 20.00 -19.27
N VAL A 76 11.85 19.36 -20.26
CA VAL A 76 10.96 18.22 -20.03
C VAL A 76 11.80 17.00 -19.66
N LEU A 77 11.58 16.44 -18.48
CA LEU A 77 12.41 15.38 -17.92
C LEU A 77 11.81 14.00 -18.16
N HIS A 78 12.63 13.08 -18.65
CA HIS A 78 12.30 11.67 -18.86
C HIS A 78 13.00 10.76 -17.84
N ALA A 79 12.60 9.49 -17.81
CA ALA A 79 13.17 8.46 -16.95
C ALA A 79 14.72 8.46 -16.98
N GLY A 80 15.32 8.27 -15.80
CA GLY A 80 16.76 8.36 -15.58
C GLY A 80 17.29 9.77 -15.28
N SER A 81 16.46 10.81 -15.42
CA SER A 81 16.77 12.14 -14.87
C SER A 81 16.82 12.09 -13.34
N TYR A 82 17.75 12.81 -12.71
CA TYR A 82 17.83 12.93 -11.26
C TYR A 82 17.15 14.22 -10.81
N VAL A 83 16.09 14.12 -10.02
CA VAL A 83 15.25 15.27 -9.67
C VAL A 83 15.11 15.41 -8.17
N ARG A 84 15.11 16.65 -7.70
CA ARG A 84 14.53 17.00 -6.41
C ARG A 84 13.07 17.33 -6.65
N ALA A 85 12.16 16.56 -6.06
CA ALA A 85 10.73 16.71 -6.27
C ALA A 85 10.03 17.03 -4.95
N LYS A 86 8.99 17.88 -5.01
CA LYS A 86 8.10 18.14 -3.88
C LYS A 86 7.36 16.86 -3.49
N VAL A 87 7.17 16.68 -2.20
CA VAL A 87 6.44 15.55 -1.61
C VAL A 87 5.16 16.10 -0.99
N ASN A 88 4.02 15.51 -1.35
CA ASN A 88 2.70 15.99 -0.96
C ASN A 88 2.23 15.34 0.34
N ILE A 89 2.30 14.02 0.42
CA ILE A 89 1.83 13.24 1.58
C ILE A 89 2.99 12.42 2.14
N VAL A 90 3.14 12.41 3.46
CA VAL A 90 4.16 11.60 4.12
C VAL A 90 3.56 10.66 5.18
N GLY A 91 3.87 9.37 5.07
CA GLY A 91 3.43 8.34 6.01
C GLY A 91 4.52 7.85 6.96
N SER A 92 4.17 7.65 8.22
CA SER A 92 5.02 7.03 9.24
C SER A 92 4.23 6.01 10.05
N GLN A 93 4.83 4.86 10.32
CA GLN A 93 4.24 3.82 11.18
C GLN A 93 5.04 3.64 12.46
N ASP A 94 4.53 2.90 13.41
CA ASP A 94 4.99 2.81 14.79
C ASP A 94 6.30 2.02 15.00
N THR A 95 6.63 1.09 14.10
CA THR A 95 7.91 0.35 14.14
C THR A 95 9.07 1.12 13.51
N THR A 96 8.80 1.98 12.52
CA THR A 96 9.82 2.84 11.86
C THR A 96 9.79 4.27 12.36
N GLY A 97 8.69 4.72 12.96
CA GLY A 97 8.46 6.09 13.38
C GLY A 97 9.37 6.55 14.50
N LEU A 98 9.78 5.65 15.41
CA LEU A 98 10.81 5.97 16.41
C LEU A 98 12.16 6.32 15.76
N MET A 99 12.56 5.56 14.73
CA MET A 99 13.78 5.88 13.96
C MET A 99 13.58 7.20 13.20
N THR A 100 12.43 7.40 12.57
CA THR A 100 12.12 8.67 11.88
C THR A 100 12.16 9.88 12.83
N ALA A 101 11.65 9.74 14.06
CA ALA A 101 11.75 10.78 15.08
C ALA A 101 13.21 11.08 15.45
N GLN A 102 14.05 10.06 15.62
CA GLN A 102 15.49 10.23 15.88
C GLN A 102 16.20 10.95 14.72
N GLU A 103 15.85 10.63 13.47
CA GLU A 103 16.39 11.32 12.31
C GLU A 103 15.97 12.81 12.29
N LEU A 104 14.70 13.12 12.60
CA LEU A 104 14.22 14.50 12.74
C LEU A 104 14.94 15.27 13.85
N GLU A 105 15.13 14.65 15.02
CA GLU A 105 15.90 15.21 16.14
C GLU A 105 17.35 15.50 15.72
N SER A 106 17.99 14.58 14.99
CA SER A 106 19.38 14.74 14.51
C SER A 106 19.56 15.92 13.55
N MET A 107 18.50 16.25 12.80
CA MET A 107 18.45 17.39 11.88
C MET A 107 18.04 18.71 12.57
N ALA A 108 17.75 18.67 13.88
CA ALA A 108 17.11 19.76 14.62
C ALA A 108 15.81 20.28 13.96
N ALA A 109 15.10 19.38 13.27
CA ALA A 109 13.82 19.69 12.66
C ALA A 109 12.74 19.63 13.75
N THR A 110 12.03 20.75 13.95
CA THR A 110 10.99 20.86 14.99
C THR A 110 9.59 21.01 14.43
N VAL A 111 9.45 21.30 13.14
CA VAL A 111 8.14 21.51 12.49
C VAL A 111 8.17 20.92 11.09
N ILE A 112 7.06 20.30 10.70
CA ILE A 112 6.80 19.82 9.35
C ILE A 112 6.88 20.97 8.33
N SER A 113 7.48 20.66 7.17
CA SER A 113 7.58 21.61 6.05
C SER A 113 6.18 22.04 5.57
N PRO A 114 5.95 23.34 5.33
CA PRO A 114 4.68 23.84 4.81
C PRO A 114 4.41 23.44 3.35
N ILE A 115 5.38 22.80 2.69
CA ILE A 115 5.22 22.24 1.32
C ILE A 115 4.45 20.91 1.37
N VAL A 116 4.56 20.17 2.49
CA VAL A 116 3.84 18.91 2.67
C VAL A 116 2.38 19.22 2.94
N ASP A 117 1.48 18.61 2.16
CA ASP A 117 0.05 18.80 2.28
C ASP A 117 -0.49 18.17 3.57
N ALA A 118 -0.01 16.96 3.91
CA ALA A 118 -0.28 16.30 5.18
C ALA A 118 0.77 15.23 5.51
N GLY A 119 0.97 14.97 6.79
CA GLY A 119 1.70 13.80 7.26
C GLY A 119 0.87 13.01 8.27
N TYR A 120 1.01 11.69 8.28
CA TYR A 120 0.27 10.80 9.18
C TYR A 120 1.17 9.80 9.92
N GLN A 121 1.04 9.74 11.23
CA GLN A 121 1.69 8.74 12.10
C GLN A 121 0.66 7.72 12.60
N SER A 122 0.82 6.46 12.18
CA SER A 122 -0.03 5.34 12.62
C SER A 122 0.51 4.61 13.86
N GLY A 123 -0.33 3.80 14.49
CA GLY A 123 -0.02 2.89 15.61
C GLY A 123 -0.37 1.43 15.33
N CYS A 124 -0.25 0.98 14.06
CA CYS A 124 -0.90 -0.23 13.57
C CYS A 124 -0.08 -1.53 13.72
N HIS A 125 1.26 -1.46 13.83
CA HIS A 125 2.13 -2.64 13.86
C HIS A 125 2.36 -3.20 15.28
N THR A 126 2.12 -2.39 16.31
CA THR A 126 2.13 -2.81 17.72
C THR A 126 0.73 -2.78 18.33
N ALA A 127 -0.31 -2.82 17.50
CA ALA A 127 -1.70 -2.69 17.92
C ALA A 127 -2.19 -3.90 18.73
N SER A 128 -1.83 -5.12 18.33
CA SER A 128 -2.41 -6.36 18.88
C SER A 128 -2.06 -6.59 20.34
N VAL A 129 -0.86 -6.17 20.75
CA VAL A 129 -0.36 -6.39 22.11
C VAL A 129 0.15 -5.07 22.68
N TRP A 130 -0.46 -4.64 23.78
CA TRP A 130 -0.10 -3.43 24.50
C TRP A 130 0.89 -3.72 25.62
N ASP A 131 2.08 -4.20 25.24
CA ASP A 131 3.16 -4.55 26.16
C ASP A 131 3.85 -3.32 26.78
N SER A 132 4.76 -3.54 27.74
CA SER A 132 5.46 -2.46 28.45
C SER A 132 6.28 -1.56 27.52
N LYS A 133 6.83 -2.11 26.42
CA LYS A 133 7.55 -1.33 25.41
C LYS A 133 6.60 -0.43 24.63
N SER A 134 5.46 -0.95 24.20
CA SER A 134 4.45 -0.20 23.46
C SER A 134 3.85 0.92 24.32
N GLN A 135 3.57 0.63 25.59
CA GLN A 135 3.10 1.61 26.58
C GLN A 135 4.05 2.79 26.77
N GLN A 136 5.37 2.56 26.71
CA GLN A 136 6.38 3.62 26.84
C GLN A 136 6.60 4.37 25.53
N ASN A 137 6.74 3.65 24.42
CA ASN A 137 7.22 4.22 23.17
C ASN A 137 6.11 4.89 22.35
N ILE A 138 4.90 4.30 22.29
CA ILE A 138 3.84 4.78 21.40
C ILE A 138 3.31 6.14 21.84
N PRO A 139 2.98 6.41 23.12
CA PRO A 139 2.57 7.75 23.53
C PRO A 139 3.64 8.81 23.28
N ARG A 140 4.93 8.48 23.52
CA ARG A 140 6.06 9.38 23.23
C ARG A 140 6.18 9.71 21.74
N LEU A 141 6.11 8.68 20.89
CA LEU A 141 6.15 8.85 19.43
C LEU A 141 4.99 9.72 18.94
N MET A 142 3.78 9.45 19.42
CA MET A 142 2.58 10.18 19.03
C MET A 142 2.65 11.64 19.47
N SER A 143 3.12 11.92 20.69
CA SER A 143 3.37 13.31 21.14
C SER A 143 4.37 14.01 20.23
N PHE A 144 5.54 13.41 20.02
CA PHE A 144 6.58 14.01 19.18
C PHE A 144 6.08 14.32 17.75
N MET A 145 5.41 13.36 17.11
CA MET A 145 4.92 13.52 15.74
C MET A 145 3.77 14.53 15.65
N ASN A 146 2.90 14.60 16.66
CA ASN A 146 1.84 15.60 16.73
C ASN A 146 2.43 17.01 16.90
N ASP A 147 3.37 17.19 17.83
CA ASP A 147 4.07 18.46 18.08
C ASP A 147 4.83 18.92 16.83
N PHE A 148 5.43 17.98 16.09
CA PHE A 148 6.08 18.26 14.81
C PHE A 148 5.08 18.69 13.72
N GLY A 149 3.82 18.28 13.82
CA GLY A 149 2.72 18.76 12.98
C GLY A 149 2.02 17.68 12.13
N LEU A 150 2.25 16.39 12.39
CA LEU A 150 1.53 15.30 11.74
C LEU A 150 0.15 15.11 12.37
N ILE A 151 -0.78 14.57 11.59
CA ILE A 151 -1.97 13.91 12.13
C ILE A 151 -1.52 12.59 12.74
N THR A 152 -2.01 12.28 13.94
CA THR A 152 -1.58 11.10 14.70
C THR A 152 -2.75 10.17 14.94
N ALA A 153 -2.49 8.87 15.00
CA ALA A 153 -3.54 7.87 15.26
C ALA A 153 -3.99 7.88 16.72
N ARG A 154 -3.16 8.38 17.64
CA ARG A 154 -3.49 8.58 19.05
C ARG A 154 -3.28 10.04 19.40
N ASP A 155 -4.26 10.62 20.08
CA ASP A 155 -4.13 11.96 20.60
C ASP A 155 -3.21 11.98 21.84
N PRO A 156 -2.18 12.85 21.88
CA PRO A 156 -1.38 13.01 23.10
C PRO A 156 -2.19 13.52 24.30
N LYS A 157 -3.33 14.19 24.06
CA LYS A 157 -4.21 14.75 25.11
C LYS A 157 -5.44 13.88 25.40
N GLY A 158 -5.63 12.78 24.68
CA GLY A 158 -6.76 11.84 24.88
C GLY A 158 -8.13 12.36 24.44
N VAL A 159 -8.20 13.37 23.57
CA VAL A 159 -9.44 13.96 23.03
C VAL A 159 -10.23 12.98 22.16
N TYR A 160 -9.54 12.09 21.45
CA TYR A 160 -10.17 11.08 20.59
C TYR A 160 -9.68 9.67 20.88
N HIS A 161 -10.51 8.70 20.51
CA HIS A 161 -10.21 7.27 20.65
C HIS A 161 -8.92 6.92 19.90
N ALA A 162 -8.04 6.15 20.53
CA ALA A 162 -6.78 5.76 19.92
C ALA A 162 -7.01 4.81 18.75
N MET A 163 -6.83 5.32 17.54
CA MET A 163 -6.94 4.55 16.32
C MET A 163 -5.68 3.68 16.16
N THR A 164 -5.87 2.45 15.72
CA THR A 164 -4.78 1.55 15.28
C THR A 164 -4.98 1.09 13.86
N ASP A 165 -5.71 1.91 13.11
CA ASP A 165 -5.97 1.75 11.70
C ASP A 165 -4.68 1.49 10.92
N VAL A 166 -4.74 0.51 10.03
CA VAL A 166 -3.64 0.16 9.14
C VAL A 166 -3.24 1.39 8.35
N ILE A 167 -1.97 1.79 8.48
CA ILE A 167 -1.42 3.04 7.93
C ILE A 167 -1.87 3.31 6.50
N HIS A 168 -1.81 2.30 5.64
CA HIS A 168 -2.06 2.44 4.22
C HIS A 168 -3.52 2.75 3.88
N LYS A 169 -4.48 2.35 4.72
CA LYS A 169 -5.88 2.75 4.52
C LYS A 169 -6.05 4.24 4.72
N VAL A 170 -5.52 4.76 5.83
CA VAL A 170 -5.57 6.19 6.14
C VAL A 170 -4.77 7.00 5.13
N LEU A 171 -3.57 6.55 4.74
CA LEU A 171 -2.78 7.21 3.69
C LEU A 171 -3.52 7.27 2.35
N ASN A 172 -4.25 6.21 1.99
CA ASN A 172 -5.02 6.22 0.76
C ASN A 172 -6.18 7.22 0.84
N ASP A 173 -6.80 7.38 2.00
CA ASP A 173 -7.87 8.38 2.22
C ASP A 173 -7.33 9.81 2.14
N ILE A 174 -6.21 10.12 2.79
CA ILE A 174 -5.65 11.50 2.79
C ILE A 174 -4.93 11.88 1.49
N THR A 175 -4.73 10.93 0.58
CA THR A 175 -4.13 11.20 -0.74
C THR A 175 -5.19 11.71 -1.71
N VAL A 176 -5.41 13.01 -1.76
CA VAL A 176 -6.55 13.64 -2.45
C VAL A 176 -6.24 14.26 -3.83
N ASP A 177 -5.05 14.05 -4.38
CA ASP A 177 -4.65 14.49 -5.74
C ASP A 177 -3.95 13.33 -6.46
N ASP A 178 -4.43 12.97 -7.65
CA ASP A 178 -3.87 11.92 -8.51
C ASP A 178 -2.50 12.29 -9.12
N TRP A 179 -2.03 13.51 -8.91
CA TRP A 179 -0.70 13.99 -9.29
C TRP A 179 0.27 14.12 -8.11
N ALA A 180 -0.12 13.64 -6.93
CA ALA A 180 0.70 13.72 -5.73
C ALA A 180 1.89 12.74 -5.76
N ILE A 181 2.98 13.13 -5.10
CA ILE A 181 4.05 12.22 -4.68
C ILE A 181 3.87 11.90 -3.21
N ILE A 182 3.82 10.61 -2.89
CA ILE A 182 3.66 10.08 -1.54
C ILE A 182 4.94 9.35 -1.15
N ILE A 183 5.46 9.64 0.04
CA ILE A 183 6.59 8.91 0.63
C ILE A 183 6.15 8.32 1.96
N GLY A 184 6.52 7.09 2.26
CA GLY A 184 6.20 6.50 3.55
C GLY A 184 7.27 5.59 4.09
N GLY A 185 7.41 5.59 5.42
CA GLY A 185 8.33 4.73 6.18
C GLY A 185 7.90 3.27 6.24
N ASP A 186 7.31 2.78 5.16
CA ASP A 186 6.84 1.41 4.99
C ASP A 186 6.91 1.00 3.51
N SER A 187 7.38 -0.21 3.23
CA SER A 187 7.50 -0.76 1.88
C SER A 187 6.19 -0.84 1.11
N HIS A 188 5.05 -1.00 1.79
CA HIS A 188 3.70 -1.08 1.25
C HIS A 188 3.06 0.30 1.07
N THR A 189 3.85 1.38 1.16
CA THR A 189 3.43 2.72 0.73
C THR A 189 3.26 2.75 -0.80
N ARG A 190 2.09 2.32 -1.26
CA ARG A 190 1.72 2.08 -2.66
C ARG A 190 0.31 2.62 -2.99
N MET A 191 0.01 3.84 -2.53
CA MET A 191 -1.33 4.41 -2.65
C MET A 191 -1.85 4.35 -4.09
N SER A 192 -3.15 4.15 -4.25
CA SER A 192 -3.79 4.01 -5.57
C SER A 192 -4.14 5.35 -6.22
N LYS A 193 -3.80 6.47 -5.57
CA LYS A 193 -3.91 7.83 -6.07
C LYS A 193 -2.53 8.47 -6.00
N GLY A 194 -2.09 9.12 -7.07
CA GLY A 194 -0.71 9.60 -7.18
C GLY A 194 0.30 8.46 -7.34
N VAL A 195 1.58 8.78 -7.15
CA VAL A 195 2.68 7.80 -7.15
C VAL A 195 3.30 7.74 -5.76
N ALA A 196 3.39 6.52 -5.21
CA ALA A 196 3.76 6.30 -3.82
C ALA A 196 5.01 5.42 -3.68
N PHE A 197 5.95 5.89 -2.86
CA PHE A 197 7.25 5.25 -2.63
C PHE A 197 7.42 4.86 -1.16
N GLY A 198 7.72 3.58 -0.91
CA GLY A 198 8.29 3.16 0.36
C GLY A 198 9.74 3.63 0.47
N ALA A 199 10.11 4.17 1.62
CA ALA A 199 11.43 4.73 1.88
C ALA A 199 11.93 4.41 3.30
N ASP A 200 13.23 4.57 3.52
CA ASP A 200 13.85 4.47 4.84
C ASP A 200 13.50 5.70 5.72
N SER A 201 13.71 5.55 7.03
CA SER A 201 13.39 6.61 8.01
C SER A 201 14.12 7.93 7.76
N GLY A 202 15.35 7.92 7.24
CA GLY A 202 16.10 9.14 6.92
C GLY A 202 15.49 9.90 5.74
N THR A 203 15.11 9.18 4.68
CA THR A 203 14.38 9.76 3.54
C THR A 203 13.01 10.30 3.96
N VAL A 204 12.27 9.58 4.81
CA VAL A 204 10.98 10.05 5.35
C VAL A 204 11.16 11.31 6.19
N ALA A 205 12.16 11.34 7.07
CA ALA A 205 12.46 12.49 7.91
C ALA A 205 12.87 13.71 7.07
N LEU A 206 13.67 13.52 6.01
CA LEU A 206 13.99 14.57 5.04
C LEU A 206 12.74 15.09 4.32
N ALA A 207 11.85 14.20 3.88
CA ALA A 207 10.60 14.61 3.23
C ALA A 207 9.70 15.41 4.19
N LEU A 208 9.61 15.02 5.46
CA LEU A 208 8.89 15.75 6.49
C LEU A 208 9.51 17.13 6.78
N ALA A 209 10.83 17.20 6.95
CA ALA A 209 11.55 18.43 7.30
C ALA A 209 11.66 19.42 6.14
N THR A 210 11.80 18.91 4.91
CA THR A 210 12.07 19.76 3.73
C THR A 210 10.87 19.89 2.80
N GLY A 211 9.94 18.94 2.80
CA GLY A 211 8.86 18.82 1.82
C GLY A 211 9.32 18.38 0.43
N GLU A 212 10.54 17.87 0.33
CA GLU A 212 11.18 17.49 -0.93
C GLU A 212 11.93 16.16 -0.76
N ALA A 213 12.10 15.43 -1.86
CA ALA A 213 12.95 14.25 -1.92
C ALA A 213 13.72 14.20 -3.24
N SER A 214 14.99 13.81 -3.16
CA SER A 214 15.89 13.69 -4.30
C SER A 214 15.96 12.23 -4.76
N MET A 215 15.54 11.97 -6.00
CA MET A 215 15.53 10.62 -6.56
C MET A 215 15.57 10.64 -8.10
N PRO A 216 16.06 9.57 -8.75
CA PRO A 216 15.89 9.44 -10.19
C PRO A 216 14.42 9.25 -10.54
N ILE A 217 13.97 9.85 -11.65
CA ILE A 217 12.69 9.49 -12.28
C ILE A 217 12.83 8.03 -12.74
N PRO A 218 12.03 7.11 -12.18
CA PRO A 218 12.16 5.69 -12.48
C PRO A 218 11.57 5.37 -13.87
N GLU A 219 12.06 4.30 -14.49
CA GLU A 219 11.39 3.71 -15.65
C GLU A 219 10.04 3.10 -15.23
N SER A 220 9.09 3.06 -16.17
CA SER A 220 7.76 2.48 -15.94
C SER A 220 7.53 1.24 -16.80
N VAL A 221 6.84 0.24 -16.25
CA VAL A 221 6.22 -0.88 -16.98
C VAL A 221 4.73 -0.64 -17.02
N LYS A 222 4.14 -0.62 -18.22
CA LYS A 222 2.71 -0.45 -18.40
C LYS A 222 2.00 -1.78 -18.21
N VAL A 223 0.98 -1.80 -17.36
CA VAL A 223 0.13 -2.99 -17.18
C VAL A 223 -1.30 -2.66 -17.57
N THR A 224 -1.84 -3.44 -18.51
CA THR A 224 -3.23 -3.34 -18.99
C THR A 224 -3.91 -4.70 -18.91
N PHE A 225 -5.23 -4.72 -19.08
CA PHE A 225 -6.03 -5.94 -18.96
C PHE A 225 -6.92 -6.12 -20.20
N LYS A 226 -7.18 -7.38 -20.56
CA LYS A 226 -8.14 -7.76 -21.62
C LYS A 226 -9.01 -8.92 -21.14
N GLY A 227 -10.09 -9.19 -21.87
CA GLY A 227 -11.02 -10.27 -21.55
C GLY A 227 -12.00 -9.89 -20.43
N LYS A 228 -12.64 -10.91 -19.84
CA LYS A 228 -13.64 -10.76 -18.80
C LYS A 228 -13.25 -11.59 -17.57
N MET A 229 -13.30 -10.98 -16.39
CA MET A 229 -13.15 -11.68 -15.13
C MET A 229 -14.39 -12.56 -14.84
N ASN A 230 -14.16 -13.78 -14.36
CA ASN A 230 -15.25 -14.68 -13.95
C ASN A 230 -15.88 -14.24 -12.63
N ASP A 231 -17.22 -14.30 -12.55
CA ASP A 231 -18.01 -13.77 -11.44
C ASP A 231 -17.74 -14.48 -10.09
N HIS A 232 -17.22 -15.72 -10.13
CA HIS A 232 -16.87 -16.48 -8.93
C HIS A 232 -15.47 -16.16 -8.39
N LEU A 233 -14.65 -15.36 -9.08
CA LEU A 233 -13.31 -15.00 -8.61
C LEU A 233 -13.32 -13.70 -7.80
N ASP A 234 -12.31 -13.53 -6.95
CA ASP A 234 -12.04 -12.24 -6.33
C ASP A 234 -10.88 -11.53 -7.04
N PHE A 235 -10.85 -10.18 -7.01
CA PHE A 235 -9.80 -9.42 -7.66
C PHE A 235 -8.40 -9.77 -7.14
N ARG A 236 -8.28 -10.28 -5.90
CA ARG A 236 -7.01 -10.82 -5.39
C ARG A 236 -6.49 -11.99 -6.23
N ASP A 237 -7.37 -12.81 -6.80
CA ASP A 237 -6.98 -13.92 -7.69
C ASP A 237 -6.39 -13.39 -9.00
N VAL A 238 -6.93 -12.28 -9.53
CA VAL A 238 -6.37 -11.56 -10.69
C VAL A 238 -4.98 -11.00 -10.40
N VAL A 239 -4.76 -10.47 -9.19
CA VAL A 239 -3.45 -9.95 -8.76
C VAL A 239 -2.40 -11.07 -8.75
N HIS A 240 -2.70 -12.24 -8.16
CA HIS A 240 -1.77 -13.37 -8.20
C HIS A 240 -1.59 -13.93 -9.62
N ALA A 241 -2.66 -14.04 -10.42
CA ALA A 241 -2.57 -14.50 -11.81
C ALA A 241 -1.73 -13.56 -12.69
N THR A 242 -1.77 -12.25 -12.43
CA THR A 242 -0.93 -11.25 -13.10
C THR A 242 0.55 -11.61 -12.97
N GLN A 243 0.97 -12.06 -11.80
CA GLN A 243 2.35 -12.51 -11.57
C GLN A 243 2.72 -13.71 -12.44
N LEU A 244 1.88 -14.74 -12.43
CA LEU A 244 2.11 -15.97 -13.17
C LEU A 244 2.21 -15.68 -14.68
N GLN A 245 1.31 -14.84 -15.19
CA GLN A 245 1.31 -14.42 -16.58
C GLN A 245 2.55 -13.57 -16.92
N MET A 246 2.97 -12.67 -16.03
CA MET A 246 4.17 -11.85 -16.22
C MET A 246 5.43 -12.72 -16.29
N LEU A 247 5.61 -13.66 -15.34
CA LEU A 247 6.75 -14.57 -15.36
C LEU A 247 6.75 -15.44 -16.63
N LYS A 248 5.58 -15.83 -17.14
CA LYS A 248 5.48 -16.57 -18.39
C LYS A 248 5.89 -15.73 -19.61
N GLU A 249 5.39 -14.49 -19.70
CA GLU A 249 5.66 -13.58 -20.83
C GLU A 249 7.14 -13.19 -20.91
N PHE A 250 7.78 -12.96 -19.76
CA PHE A 250 9.17 -12.51 -19.67
C PHE A 250 10.14 -13.64 -19.29
N ASN A 251 9.85 -14.89 -19.68
CA ASN A 251 10.77 -16.04 -19.56
C ASN A 251 11.31 -16.30 -18.13
N GLY A 252 10.50 -16.02 -17.10
CA GLY A 252 10.82 -16.17 -15.69
C GLY A 252 11.49 -14.93 -15.07
N GLU A 253 11.71 -13.87 -15.84
CA GLU A 253 12.26 -12.62 -15.33
C GLU A 253 11.16 -11.72 -14.77
N ASN A 254 11.43 -11.13 -13.60
CA ASN A 254 10.56 -10.12 -13.03
C ASN A 254 10.82 -8.75 -13.70
N VAL A 255 10.06 -8.45 -14.74
CA VAL A 255 10.15 -7.19 -15.50
C VAL A 255 9.93 -5.94 -14.63
N PHE A 256 9.19 -6.07 -13.52
CA PHE A 256 8.84 -4.96 -12.63
C PHE A 256 9.97 -4.55 -11.68
N GLN A 257 10.98 -5.40 -11.49
CA GLN A 257 12.02 -5.16 -10.49
C GLN A 257 12.73 -3.82 -10.71
N GLY A 258 12.71 -2.95 -9.69
CA GLY A 258 13.34 -1.63 -9.71
C GLY A 258 12.62 -0.55 -10.53
N ARG A 259 11.45 -0.86 -11.10
CA ARG A 259 10.65 0.04 -11.96
C ARG A 259 9.33 0.41 -11.31
N VAL A 260 8.62 1.38 -11.87
CA VAL A 260 7.25 1.69 -11.46
C VAL A 260 6.29 0.86 -12.27
N ILE A 261 5.29 0.28 -11.60
CA ILE A 261 4.16 -0.34 -12.30
C ILE A 261 3.11 0.74 -12.53
N GLU A 262 2.88 1.09 -13.79
CA GLU A 262 1.81 1.99 -14.22
C GLU A 262 0.63 1.13 -14.65
N VAL A 263 -0.32 0.92 -13.74
CA VAL A 263 -1.43 -0.02 -13.93
C VAL A 263 -2.70 0.71 -14.37
N HIS A 264 -3.28 0.24 -15.46
CA HIS A 264 -4.50 0.79 -16.07
C HIS A 264 -5.74 0.04 -15.61
N ILE A 265 -6.06 0.14 -14.31
CA ILE A 265 -7.26 -0.48 -13.74
C ILE A 265 -8.49 0.32 -14.15
N GLY A 266 -8.48 1.64 -14.03
CA GLY A 266 -9.51 2.53 -14.57
C GLY A 266 -10.89 2.50 -13.89
N THR A 267 -11.43 1.33 -13.59
CA THR A 267 -12.83 1.14 -13.17
C THR A 267 -13.01 0.75 -11.71
N LEU A 268 -11.92 0.40 -11.01
CA LEU A 268 -11.99 0.09 -9.58
C LEU A 268 -11.83 1.36 -8.74
N LEU A 269 -12.63 1.46 -7.69
CA LEU A 269 -12.43 2.47 -6.67
C LEU A 269 -11.03 2.35 -6.07
N SER A 270 -10.49 3.47 -5.62
CA SER A 270 -9.12 3.56 -5.09
C SER A 270 -8.81 2.50 -4.04
N ASP A 271 -9.73 2.25 -3.11
CA ASP A 271 -9.56 1.20 -2.12
C ASP A 271 -9.40 -0.19 -2.75
N GLN A 272 -10.26 -0.55 -3.70
CA GLN A 272 -10.18 -1.86 -4.36
C GLN A 272 -8.93 -1.98 -5.25
N ALA A 273 -8.57 -0.91 -5.94
CA ALA A 273 -7.35 -0.81 -6.74
C ALA A 273 -6.08 -0.95 -5.87
N PHE A 274 -6.16 -0.57 -4.58
CA PHE A 274 -5.07 -0.72 -3.64
C PHE A 274 -4.64 -2.19 -3.47
N THR A 275 -5.54 -3.17 -3.64
CA THR A 275 -5.18 -4.60 -3.69
C THR A 275 -4.06 -4.87 -4.70
N PHE A 276 -4.12 -4.22 -5.88
CA PHE A 276 -3.09 -4.39 -6.91
C PHE A 276 -1.84 -3.58 -6.58
N THR A 277 -2.00 -2.30 -6.23
CA THR A 277 -0.86 -1.41 -6.03
C THR A 277 -0.02 -1.81 -4.81
N ASP A 278 -0.66 -2.27 -3.72
CA ASP A 278 0.00 -2.80 -2.52
C ASP A 278 0.88 -4.01 -2.82
N TRP A 279 0.33 -4.98 -3.56
CA TRP A 279 1.05 -6.18 -4.00
C TRP A 279 2.32 -5.89 -4.80
N THR A 280 2.41 -4.76 -5.51
CA THR A 280 3.59 -4.40 -6.30
C THR A 280 4.89 -4.32 -5.49
N ALA A 281 4.80 -4.09 -4.17
CA ALA A 281 5.96 -4.15 -3.30
C ALA A 281 6.64 -5.52 -3.35
N GLU A 282 5.85 -6.60 -3.43
CA GLU A 282 6.35 -7.97 -3.50
C GLU A 282 6.89 -8.33 -4.89
N MET A 283 6.55 -7.54 -5.91
CA MET A 283 7.18 -7.59 -7.23
C MET A 283 8.51 -6.84 -7.29
N LYS A 284 9.05 -6.41 -6.14
CA LYS A 284 10.29 -5.61 -6.07
C LYS A 284 10.20 -4.33 -6.92
N ALA A 285 8.97 -3.85 -7.18
CA ALA A 285 8.74 -2.62 -7.90
C ALA A 285 9.20 -1.44 -7.03
N LYS A 286 9.73 -0.40 -7.66
CA LYS A 286 10.15 0.84 -6.99
C LYS A 286 8.97 1.62 -6.42
N ALA A 287 7.87 1.67 -7.17
CA ALA A 287 6.57 2.24 -6.78
C ALA A 287 5.46 1.69 -7.68
N SER A 288 4.23 2.13 -7.45
CA SER A 288 3.09 1.90 -8.33
C SER A 288 2.29 3.18 -8.49
N ILE A 289 1.59 3.28 -9.62
CA ILE A 289 0.55 4.29 -9.87
C ILE A 289 -0.63 3.61 -10.56
N CYS A 290 -1.85 4.00 -10.16
CA CYS A 290 -3.08 3.56 -10.81
C CYS A 290 -3.63 4.68 -11.70
N ILE A 291 -3.91 4.34 -12.97
CA ILE A 291 -4.61 5.22 -13.89
C ILE A 291 -6.11 4.94 -13.79
N SER A 292 -6.88 5.97 -13.43
CA SER A 292 -8.31 5.87 -13.11
C SER A 292 -9.18 6.64 -14.11
N GLN A 293 -10.38 6.15 -14.36
CA GLN A 293 -11.38 6.89 -15.13
C GLN A 293 -11.93 8.08 -14.32
N PRO A 294 -12.45 9.13 -14.99
CA PRO A 294 -12.96 10.32 -14.32
C PRO A 294 -13.99 10.03 -13.22
N ASP A 295 -15.04 9.27 -13.54
CA ASP A 295 -16.14 9.01 -12.60
C ASP A 295 -15.67 8.19 -11.39
N THR A 296 -14.84 7.17 -11.63
CA THR A 296 -14.24 6.33 -10.58
C THR A 296 -13.29 7.11 -9.68
N LEU A 297 -12.50 8.04 -10.25
CA LEU A 297 -11.63 8.91 -9.46
C LEU A 297 -12.45 9.90 -8.63
N ILE A 298 -13.50 10.51 -9.19
CA ILE A 298 -14.41 11.39 -8.45
C ILE A 298 -15.04 10.64 -7.28
N GLU A 299 -15.61 9.45 -7.53
CA GLU A 299 -16.22 8.63 -6.48
C GLU A 299 -15.22 8.28 -5.37
N SER A 300 -13.99 7.92 -5.76
CA SER A 300 -12.90 7.67 -4.80
C SER A 300 -12.54 8.90 -3.95
N LEU A 301 -12.55 10.10 -4.54
CA LEU A 301 -12.26 11.35 -3.84
C LEU A 301 -13.40 11.76 -2.91
N GLU A 302 -14.67 11.50 -3.28
CA GLU A 302 -15.82 11.74 -2.40
C GLU A 302 -15.77 10.81 -1.17
N ILE A 303 -15.45 9.52 -1.36
CA ILE A 303 -15.27 8.57 -0.25
C ILE A 303 -14.14 9.03 0.69
N ALA A 304 -13.00 9.43 0.12
CA ALA A 304 -11.88 9.97 0.88
C ALA A 304 -12.29 11.21 1.70
N LYS A 305 -13.01 12.16 1.11
CA LYS A 305 -13.52 13.34 1.80
C LYS A 305 -14.42 12.98 2.97
N ASP A 306 -15.33 12.03 2.79
CA ASP A 306 -16.25 11.60 3.85
C ASP A 306 -15.48 10.99 5.03
N ARG A 307 -14.47 10.17 4.76
CA ARG A 307 -13.61 9.61 5.81
C ARG A 307 -12.76 10.66 6.52
N ILE A 308 -12.20 11.62 5.77
CA ILE A 308 -11.47 12.76 6.37
C ILE A 308 -12.42 13.60 7.24
N ARG A 309 -13.66 13.82 6.81
CA ARG A 309 -14.66 14.53 7.60
C ARG A 309 -14.96 13.81 8.92
N ILE A 310 -15.10 12.48 8.91
CA ILE A 310 -15.23 11.68 10.14
C ILE A 310 -14.01 11.87 11.06
N MET A 311 -12.78 11.92 10.51
CA MET A 311 -11.58 12.20 11.31
C MET A 311 -11.64 13.58 11.97
N ILE A 312 -12.11 14.61 11.25
CA ILE A 312 -12.30 15.97 11.78
C ILE A 312 -13.37 15.98 12.88
N GLU A 313 -14.51 15.32 12.66
CA GLU A 313 -15.62 15.22 13.63
C GLU A 313 -15.20 14.48 14.91
N LYS A 314 -14.33 13.47 14.78
CA LYS A 314 -13.70 12.79 15.92
C LYS A 314 -12.66 13.67 16.63
N GLY A 315 -12.31 14.85 16.10
CA GLY A 315 -11.37 15.79 16.72
C GLY A 315 -9.90 15.58 16.35
N MET A 316 -9.62 14.88 15.25
CA MET A 316 -8.23 14.55 14.84
C MET A 316 -7.52 15.69 14.10
N ASP A 317 -8.24 16.73 13.67
CA ASP A 317 -7.60 17.83 12.94
C ASP A 317 -6.68 18.63 13.87
N ASN A 318 -5.52 19.02 13.36
CA ASN A 318 -4.54 19.74 14.15
C ASN A 318 -4.82 21.26 14.13
N GLU A 319 -4.06 22.03 14.91
CA GLU A 319 -4.23 23.49 14.99
C GLU A 319 -4.12 24.20 13.63
N LYS A 320 -3.38 23.60 12.68
CA LYS A 320 -3.21 24.11 11.31
C LYS A 320 -4.37 23.74 10.38
N GLN A 321 -5.36 22.99 10.84
CA GLN A 321 -6.51 22.51 10.06
C GLN A 321 -6.09 21.73 8.80
N VAL A 322 -5.10 20.86 8.94
CA VAL A 322 -4.54 20.08 7.83
C VAL A 322 -5.61 19.22 7.15
N LEU A 323 -6.44 18.52 7.93
CA LEU A 323 -7.47 17.64 7.36
C LEU A 323 -8.54 18.44 6.61
N LYS A 324 -8.96 19.58 7.15
CA LYS A 324 -9.85 20.50 6.43
C LYS A 324 -9.24 21.00 5.13
N GLY A 325 -7.94 21.34 5.14
CA GLY A 325 -7.21 21.73 3.93
C GLY A 325 -7.16 20.63 2.86
N LEU A 326 -7.14 19.35 3.26
CA LEU A 326 -7.27 18.23 2.33
C LEU A 326 -8.67 18.13 1.72
N ILE A 327 -9.73 18.38 2.50
CA ILE A 327 -11.10 18.45 1.97
C ILE A 327 -11.21 19.54 0.90
N ASP A 328 -10.64 20.72 1.14
CA ASP A 328 -10.64 21.82 0.17
C ASP A 328 -9.89 21.45 -1.13
N LYS A 329 -8.75 20.77 -1.01
CA LYS A 329 -7.99 20.26 -2.16
C LYS A 329 -8.77 19.18 -2.93
N ALA A 330 -9.42 18.26 -2.22
CA ALA A 330 -10.25 17.24 -2.84
C ALA A 330 -11.43 17.86 -3.60
N ASN A 331 -12.12 18.84 -3.01
CA ASN A 331 -13.20 19.60 -3.67
C ASN A 331 -12.70 20.24 -4.97
N LYS A 332 -11.59 20.97 -4.90
CA LYS A 332 -10.98 21.59 -6.09
C LYS A 332 -10.64 20.54 -7.15
N ARG A 333 -10.07 19.40 -6.75
CA ARG A 333 -9.70 18.35 -7.70
C ARG A 333 -10.91 17.73 -8.38
N ILE A 334 -11.99 17.50 -7.63
CA ILE A 334 -13.27 17.02 -8.17
C ILE A 334 -13.83 18.04 -9.17
N ASP A 335 -13.83 19.33 -8.84
CA ASP A 335 -14.35 20.38 -9.73
C ASP A 335 -13.52 20.51 -11.01
N GLU A 336 -12.19 20.39 -10.93
CA GLU A 336 -11.30 20.35 -12.09
C GLU A 336 -11.61 19.19 -13.03
N ILE A 337 -11.91 18.00 -12.49
CA ILE A 337 -12.27 16.81 -13.27
C ILE A 337 -13.66 16.99 -13.90
N ARG A 338 -14.66 17.39 -13.11
CA ARG A 338 -16.05 17.57 -13.58
C ARG A 338 -16.18 18.65 -14.64
N SER A 339 -15.46 19.76 -14.50
CA SER A 339 -15.44 20.86 -15.47
C SER A 339 -14.64 20.56 -16.73
N GLY A 340 -13.77 19.53 -16.68
CA GLY A 340 -12.81 19.25 -17.75
C GLY A 340 -11.63 20.23 -17.80
N GLN A 341 -11.52 21.18 -16.85
CA GLN A 341 -10.39 22.12 -16.76
C GLN A 341 -9.06 21.37 -16.65
N LYS A 342 -9.03 20.32 -15.82
CA LYS A 342 -7.88 19.43 -15.68
C LYS A 342 -8.37 18.00 -15.51
N PRO A 343 -8.33 17.17 -16.58
CA PRO A 343 -8.80 15.79 -16.52
C PRO A 343 -7.95 14.94 -15.55
N PRO A 344 -8.37 13.71 -15.25
CA PRO A 344 -7.54 12.75 -14.52
C PRO A 344 -6.19 12.54 -15.21
N LEU A 345 -5.17 12.28 -14.40
CA LEU A 345 -3.84 11.96 -14.87
C LEU A 345 -3.88 10.72 -15.78
N THR A 346 -3.35 10.90 -16.98
CA THR A 346 -3.13 9.82 -17.96
C THR A 346 -1.79 10.03 -18.64
N PRO A 347 -1.09 8.95 -19.05
CA PRO A 347 0.10 9.07 -19.89
C PRO A 347 -0.22 9.66 -21.27
N ASP A 348 0.77 10.23 -21.92
CA ASP A 348 0.67 10.61 -23.33
C ASP A 348 0.62 9.36 -24.22
N GLU A 349 -0.10 9.40 -25.34
CA GLU A 349 -0.24 8.25 -26.24
C GLU A 349 1.11 7.74 -26.78
N ASN A 350 2.05 8.65 -27.04
CA ASN A 350 3.39 8.32 -27.53
C ASN A 350 4.46 8.23 -26.42
N ALA A 351 4.05 8.06 -25.15
CA ALA A 351 4.98 7.78 -24.05
C ALA A 351 5.75 6.48 -24.29
N LYS A 352 6.99 6.40 -23.78
CA LYS A 352 7.82 5.20 -23.89
C LYS A 352 7.95 4.52 -22.54
N TYR A 353 7.54 3.26 -22.50
CA TYR A 353 7.70 2.39 -21.34
C TYR A 353 8.91 1.50 -21.52
N PHE A 354 9.47 1.02 -20.41
CA PHE A 354 10.50 -0.02 -20.44
C PHE A 354 9.94 -1.32 -21.05
N ALA A 355 8.72 -1.67 -20.65
CA ALA A 355 7.96 -2.78 -21.21
C ALA A 355 6.46 -2.50 -21.09
N GLU A 356 5.66 -3.15 -21.93
CA GLU A 356 4.21 -3.20 -21.82
C GLU A 356 3.77 -4.64 -21.61
N PHE A 357 2.83 -4.85 -20.69
CA PHE A 357 2.33 -6.17 -20.33
C PHE A 357 0.80 -6.15 -20.28
N VAL A 358 0.19 -7.18 -20.87
CA VAL A 358 -1.27 -7.33 -20.95
C VAL A 358 -1.67 -8.58 -20.18
N VAL A 359 -2.47 -8.40 -19.12
CA VAL A 359 -3.06 -9.49 -18.35
C VAL A 359 -4.32 -9.96 -19.06
N ASP A 360 -4.38 -11.26 -19.35
CA ASP A 360 -5.54 -11.92 -19.93
C ASP A 360 -6.45 -12.45 -18.82
N LEU A 361 -7.64 -11.86 -18.69
CA LEU A 361 -8.61 -12.28 -17.67
C LEU A 361 -9.33 -13.58 -18.05
N ASP A 362 -9.44 -13.90 -19.35
CA ASP A 362 -10.22 -15.04 -19.83
C ASP A 362 -9.57 -16.38 -19.47
N ILE A 363 -8.27 -16.39 -19.18
CA ILE A 363 -7.53 -17.60 -18.79
C ILE A 363 -7.49 -17.82 -17.27
N ILE A 364 -8.12 -16.94 -16.49
CA ILE A 364 -8.21 -17.05 -15.03
C ILE A 364 -9.59 -17.63 -14.70
N ASP A 365 -9.66 -18.93 -14.39
CA ASP A 365 -10.92 -19.63 -14.09
C ASP A 365 -11.01 -20.16 -12.65
N GLU A 366 -9.93 -20.09 -11.87
CA GLU A 366 -9.93 -20.57 -10.50
C GLU A 366 -9.12 -19.66 -9.57
N PRO A 367 -9.38 -19.74 -8.24
CA PRO A 367 -8.65 -18.95 -7.26
C PRO A 367 -7.15 -19.25 -7.29
N MET A 368 -6.35 -18.23 -7.00
CA MET A 368 -4.89 -18.28 -7.12
C MET A 368 -4.23 -18.11 -5.76
N ILE A 369 -3.31 -19.01 -5.42
CA ILE A 369 -2.63 -19.07 -4.14
C ILE A 369 -1.13 -18.81 -4.38
N ALA A 370 -0.56 -17.81 -3.69
CA ALA A 370 0.88 -17.65 -3.63
C ALA A 370 1.46 -18.67 -2.63
N ASP A 371 2.28 -19.58 -3.13
CA ASP A 371 2.85 -20.69 -2.39
C ASP A 371 4.33 -20.38 -2.07
N PRO A 372 4.77 -20.43 -0.79
CA PRO A 372 6.17 -20.27 -0.44
C PRO A 372 7.07 -21.39 -0.99
N ASP A 373 6.51 -22.48 -1.50
CA ASP A 373 7.21 -23.63 -2.06
C ASP A 373 8.35 -24.11 -1.16
N VAL A 374 8.04 -24.29 0.13
CA VAL A 374 9.04 -24.52 1.20
C VAL A 374 9.90 -25.77 0.95
N ASN A 375 9.45 -26.67 0.09
CA ASN A 375 10.12 -27.90 -0.29
C ASN A 375 10.84 -27.84 -1.64
N ASN A 376 10.95 -26.65 -2.27
CA ASN A 376 11.70 -26.49 -3.52
C ASN A 376 13.13 -27.05 -3.37
N ALA A 377 13.61 -27.77 -4.38
CA ALA A 377 14.97 -28.32 -4.37
C ALA A 377 16.04 -27.20 -4.32
N ASP A 378 15.76 -26.07 -4.97
CA ASP A 378 16.57 -24.86 -4.92
C ASP A 378 16.14 -24.00 -3.72
N ALA A 379 17.00 -23.93 -2.71
CA ALA A 379 16.74 -23.16 -1.50
C ALA A 379 16.55 -21.66 -1.77
N SER A 380 17.12 -21.11 -2.85
CA SER A 380 16.97 -19.69 -3.21
C SER A 380 15.58 -19.33 -3.73
N LYS A 381 14.78 -20.33 -4.14
CA LYS A 381 13.41 -20.17 -4.65
C LYS A 381 12.34 -20.33 -3.57
N ARG A 382 12.71 -20.87 -2.40
CA ARG A 382 11.81 -21.02 -1.25
C ARG A 382 11.48 -19.64 -0.67
N TYR A 383 10.25 -19.51 -0.17
CA TYR A 383 9.73 -18.30 0.45
C TYR A 383 9.84 -17.06 -0.46
N THR A 384 9.79 -17.28 -1.77
CA THR A 384 9.69 -16.23 -2.78
C THR A 384 8.26 -16.11 -3.25
N HIS A 385 7.87 -14.93 -3.72
CA HIS A 385 6.53 -14.74 -4.27
C HIS A 385 6.35 -15.44 -5.62
N ASP A 386 7.39 -16.02 -6.23
CA ASP A 386 7.42 -16.43 -7.64
C ASP A 386 6.57 -17.67 -7.96
N THR A 387 6.11 -18.41 -6.94
CA THR A 387 5.29 -19.61 -7.13
C THR A 387 3.82 -19.29 -6.88
N ILE A 388 3.04 -19.19 -7.95
CA ILE A 388 1.58 -19.07 -7.90
C ILE A 388 0.96 -20.39 -8.36
N ARG A 389 0.05 -20.92 -7.56
CA ARG A 389 -0.66 -22.18 -7.84
C ARG A 389 -2.15 -21.95 -7.83
N ALA A 390 -2.81 -22.55 -8.81
CA ALA A 390 -4.26 -22.60 -8.89
C ALA A 390 -4.82 -23.48 -7.75
N LEU A 391 -6.05 -23.22 -7.28
CA LEU A 391 -6.66 -23.97 -6.18
C LEU A 391 -6.69 -25.48 -6.44
N SER A 392 -6.99 -25.88 -7.67
CA SER A 392 -7.05 -27.28 -8.12
C SER A 392 -5.75 -28.05 -7.92
N TYR A 393 -4.60 -27.39 -7.89
CA TYR A 393 -3.30 -28.01 -7.62
C TYR A 393 -3.28 -28.76 -6.27
N TYR A 394 -4.01 -28.26 -5.28
CA TYR A 394 -4.03 -28.84 -3.93
C TYR A 394 -5.03 -29.98 -3.76
N GLY A 395 -5.88 -30.24 -4.77
CA GLY A 395 -6.86 -31.34 -4.75
C GLY A 395 -7.89 -31.30 -3.62
N GLY A 396 -7.96 -30.19 -2.87
CA GLY A 396 -8.74 -30.09 -1.65
C GLY A 396 -8.09 -30.78 -0.43
N GLU A 397 -6.82 -31.17 -0.48
CA GLU A 397 -6.17 -32.03 0.54
C GLU A 397 -5.13 -31.31 1.40
N LYS A 398 -4.63 -30.14 0.95
CA LYS A 398 -3.57 -29.40 1.68
C LYS A 398 -4.09 -28.95 3.04
N HIS A 399 -3.53 -29.54 4.10
CA HIS A 399 -3.87 -29.19 5.49
C HIS A 399 -3.57 -27.72 5.80
N VAL A 400 -4.44 -27.08 6.58
CA VAL A 400 -4.30 -25.69 7.05
C VAL A 400 -4.52 -25.67 8.55
N ASP A 401 -3.54 -25.11 9.26
CA ASP A 401 -3.49 -25.04 10.72
C ASP A 401 -4.02 -23.68 11.23
N LEU A 402 -3.98 -22.61 10.41
CA LEU A 402 -4.51 -21.29 10.78
C LEU A 402 -4.96 -20.48 9.56
N GLY A 403 -6.15 -19.88 9.63
CA GLY A 403 -6.65 -18.89 8.67
C GLY A 403 -6.52 -17.46 9.19
N PHE A 404 -6.06 -16.52 8.35
CA PHE A 404 -5.97 -15.10 8.71
C PHE A 404 -6.56 -14.17 7.64
N VAL A 405 -7.64 -13.46 7.97
CA VAL A 405 -8.24 -12.40 7.15
C VAL A 405 -7.96 -11.05 7.80
N GLY A 406 -6.87 -10.41 7.37
CA GLY A 406 -6.47 -9.10 7.87
C GLY A 406 -5.19 -8.64 7.19
N SER A 407 -5.03 -7.33 7.03
CA SER A 407 -3.84 -6.59 6.56
C SER A 407 -4.28 -5.31 5.84
N CYS A 408 -3.32 -4.60 5.25
CA CYS A 408 -3.55 -3.53 4.29
C CYS A 408 -4.27 -3.98 3.01
N MET A 409 -4.31 -5.28 2.68
CA MET A 409 -5.00 -5.83 1.50
C MET A 409 -6.50 -6.02 1.69
N VAL A 410 -7.01 -5.95 2.92
CA VAL A 410 -8.41 -6.23 3.25
C VAL A 410 -9.24 -4.95 3.18
N HIS A 411 -10.48 -5.05 2.71
CA HIS A 411 -11.44 -3.94 2.60
C HIS A 411 -12.72 -4.26 3.38
N LYS A 412 -13.64 -3.28 3.47
CA LYS A 412 -14.98 -3.54 4.02
C LYS A 412 -15.65 -4.73 3.30
N GLY A 413 -15.54 -4.79 1.97
CA GLY A 413 -16.10 -5.86 1.15
C GLY A 413 -15.61 -7.25 1.56
N ASP A 414 -14.32 -7.40 1.88
CA ASP A 414 -13.73 -8.66 2.34
C ASP A 414 -14.35 -9.13 3.67
N ILE A 415 -14.54 -8.23 4.62
CA ILE A 415 -15.16 -8.61 5.91
C ILE A 415 -16.64 -8.99 5.71
N LYS A 416 -17.35 -8.32 4.80
CA LYS A 416 -18.71 -8.72 4.39
C LYS A 416 -18.74 -10.09 3.72
N ILE A 417 -17.71 -10.45 2.94
CA ILE A 417 -17.56 -11.78 2.36
C ILE A 417 -17.49 -12.82 3.48
N VAL A 418 -16.68 -12.60 4.53
CA VAL A 418 -16.62 -13.51 5.69
C VAL A 418 -18.00 -13.70 6.32
N SER A 419 -18.69 -12.61 6.69
CA SER A 419 -20.05 -12.64 7.26
C SER A 419 -21.03 -13.47 6.41
N LYS A 420 -21.08 -13.22 5.10
CA LYS A 420 -21.98 -13.90 4.18
C LYS A 420 -21.61 -15.36 3.95
N MET A 421 -20.32 -15.68 3.90
CA MET A 421 -19.87 -17.07 3.76
C MET A 421 -20.27 -17.90 4.97
N LEU A 422 -20.14 -17.38 6.19
CA LEU A 422 -20.56 -18.10 7.39
C LEU A 422 -22.07 -18.42 7.35
N LYS A 423 -22.90 -17.50 6.86
CA LYS A 423 -24.34 -17.76 6.63
C LYS A 423 -24.57 -18.84 5.58
N ASN A 424 -23.93 -18.73 4.41
CA ASN A 424 -24.06 -19.72 3.34
C ASN A 424 -23.64 -21.13 3.81
N LEU A 425 -22.57 -21.21 4.61
CA LEU A 425 -22.09 -22.47 5.18
C LEU A 425 -23.04 -23.02 6.24
N GLU A 426 -23.61 -22.18 7.10
CA GLU A 426 -24.67 -22.60 8.05
C GLU A 426 -25.90 -23.14 7.31
N GLU A 427 -26.32 -22.49 6.22
CA GLU A 427 -27.44 -22.97 5.39
C GLU A 427 -27.15 -24.30 4.70
N GLN A 428 -25.91 -24.52 4.25
CA GLN A 428 -25.51 -25.74 3.55
C GLN A 428 -25.28 -26.93 4.48
N TYR A 429 -24.64 -26.70 5.64
CA TYR A 429 -24.17 -27.76 6.55
C TYR A 429 -24.93 -27.81 7.88
N GLY A 430 -25.85 -26.87 8.13
CA GLY A 430 -26.66 -26.77 9.35
C GLY A 430 -25.94 -26.13 10.55
N LYS A 431 -24.60 -26.10 10.55
CA LYS A 431 -23.75 -25.44 11.55
C LYS A 431 -22.42 -25.03 10.92
N VAL A 432 -21.78 -24.04 11.52
CA VAL A 432 -20.41 -23.61 11.19
C VAL A 432 -19.48 -24.18 12.26
N GLU A 433 -18.54 -25.03 11.85
CA GLU A 433 -17.46 -25.53 12.71
C GLU A 433 -16.11 -25.15 12.11
N PHE A 434 -15.21 -24.68 12.95
CA PHE A 434 -13.84 -24.36 12.57
C PHE A 434 -12.95 -25.58 12.84
N HIS A 435 -12.28 -26.09 11.82
CA HIS A 435 -11.25 -27.13 11.98
C HIS A 435 -9.84 -26.54 12.14
N ALA A 436 -9.69 -25.25 11.90
CA ALA A 436 -8.54 -24.41 12.25
C ALA A 436 -9.04 -23.02 12.69
N PRO A 437 -8.32 -22.29 13.57
CA PRO A 437 -8.65 -20.91 13.94
C PRO A 437 -8.79 -20.01 12.73
N LEU A 438 -9.77 -19.12 12.76
CA LEU A 438 -9.89 -18.01 11.81
C LEU A 438 -9.68 -16.70 12.56
N VAL A 439 -8.55 -16.03 12.31
CA VAL A 439 -8.27 -14.71 12.87
C VAL A 439 -8.68 -13.64 11.87
N VAL A 440 -9.60 -12.76 12.26
CA VAL A 440 -10.09 -11.65 11.43
C VAL A 440 -9.70 -10.33 12.07
N ALA A 441 -9.00 -9.48 11.33
CA ALA A 441 -8.67 -8.11 11.73
C ALA A 441 -9.13 -7.14 10.65
N ALA A 442 -10.22 -6.41 10.92
CA ALA A 442 -10.65 -5.32 10.04
C ALA A 442 -9.55 -4.24 10.00
N PRO A 443 -9.30 -3.58 8.87
CA PRO A 443 -8.12 -2.71 8.76
C PRO A 443 -8.30 -1.35 9.46
N THR A 444 -9.54 -0.89 9.71
CA THR A 444 -9.83 0.38 10.39
C THR A 444 -11.05 0.28 11.31
N TYR A 445 -11.12 1.15 12.31
CA TYR A 445 -12.31 1.27 13.17
C TYR A 445 -13.53 1.77 12.40
N ASN A 446 -13.35 2.71 11.47
CA ASN A 446 -14.47 3.19 10.63
C ASN A 446 -15.14 2.05 9.85
N ILE A 447 -14.36 1.08 9.37
CA ILE A 447 -14.93 -0.11 8.71
C ILE A 447 -15.72 -0.98 9.71
N ILE A 448 -15.25 -1.13 10.94
CA ILE A 448 -16.01 -1.85 11.99
C ILE A 448 -17.33 -1.12 12.28
N ASP A 449 -17.30 0.21 12.42
CA ASP A 449 -18.48 1.03 12.68
C ASP A 449 -19.52 0.86 11.55
N GLU A 450 -19.08 0.98 10.28
CA GLU A 450 -19.94 0.75 9.11
C GLU A 450 -20.52 -0.68 9.07
N LEU A 451 -19.71 -1.70 9.42
CA LEU A 451 -20.18 -3.10 9.45
C LEU A 451 -21.19 -3.36 10.57
N LYS A 452 -21.09 -2.65 11.70
CA LYS A 452 -22.07 -2.70 12.79
C LYS A 452 -23.39 -2.08 12.35
N GLU A 453 -23.34 -0.90 11.72
CA GLU A 453 -24.53 -0.24 11.16
C GLU A 453 -25.24 -1.09 10.10
N GLU A 454 -24.47 -1.80 9.27
CA GLU A 454 -24.98 -2.70 8.23
C GLU A 454 -25.42 -4.09 8.78
N GLY A 455 -25.17 -4.39 10.06
CA GLY A 455 -25.51 -5.65 10.72
C GLY A 455 -24.62 -6.84 10.35
N ASP A 456 -23.55 -6.62 9.58
CA ASP A 456 -22.57 -7.65 9.21
C ASP A 456 -21.65 -8.02 10.39
N TRP A 457 -21.35 -7.06 11.27
CA TRP A 457 -20.53 -7.32 12.47
C TRP A 457 -21.25 -8.25 13.47
N ASP A 458 -22.56 -8.08 13.66
CA ASP A 458 -23.38 -8.94 14.55
C ASP A 458 -23.33 -10.41 14.13
N VAL A 459 -23.28 -10.66 12.81
CA VAL A 459 -23.11 -12.01 12.26
C VAL A 459 -21.76 -12.58 12.66
N LEU A 460 -20.69 -11.81 12.51
CA LEU A 460 -19.35 -12.24 12.90
C LEU A 460 -19.28 -12.51 14.40
N GLN A 461 -19.88 -11.65 15.23
CA GLN A 461 -19.94 -11.83 16.68
C GLN A 461 -20.68 -13.12 17.07
N ARG A 462 -21.77 -13.47 16.38
CA ARG A 462 -22.50 -14.73 16.63
C ARG A 462 -21.63 -15.98 16.46
N TYR A 463 -20.68 -15.98 15.52
CA TYR A 463 -19.78 -17.12 15.28
C TYR A 463 -18.44 -16.99 16.00
N SER A 464 -18.17 -15.85 16.63
CA SER A 464 -16.91 -15.56 17.29
C SER A 464 -16.84 -16.12 18.70
N GLY A 465 -15.70 -16.69 19.07
CA GLY A 465 -15.39 -17.03 20.46
C GLY A 465 -14.54 -15.96 21.16
N PHE A 466 -14.11 -14.92 20.43
CA PHE A 466 -13.27 -13.85 20.95
C PHE A 466 -13.49 -12.54 20.19
N GLU A 467 -13.70 -11.45 20.91
CA GLU A 467 -13.62 -10.09 20.36
C GLU A 467 -12.65 -9.28 21.20
N PHE A 468 -11.76 -8.53 20.53
CA PHE A 468 -10.79 -7.69 21.20
C PHE A 468 -11.50 -6.56 21.96
N ASP A 469 -11.13 -6.35 23.22
CA ASP A 469 -11.61 -5.25 24.05
C ASP A 469 -10.55 -4.15 24.18
N ASP A 470 -10.81 -2.98 23.59
CA ASP A 470 -9.93 -1.80 23.69
C ASP A 470 -9.86 -1.20 25.10
N ALA A 471 -10.84 -1.48 25.98
CA ALA A 471 -10.77 -1.09 27.39
C ALA A 471 -9.84 -2.01 28.20
N ALA A 472 -9.57 -3.22 27.70
CA ALA A 472 -8.73 -4.22 28.35
C ALA A 472 -7.75 -4.86 27.35
N PRO A 473 -6.81 -4.09 26.76
CA PRO A 473 -5.92 -4.61 25.73
C PRO A 473 -4.99 -5.69 26.28
N LYS A 474 -4.77 -6.74 25.48
CA LYS A 474 -3.84 -7.83 25.80
C LYS A 474 -2.42 -7.29 26.02
N SER A 475 -1.75 -7.77 27.07
CA SER A 475 -0.33 -7.45 27.36
C SER A 475 0.64 -8.53 26.89
N THR A 476 0.13 -9.68 26.44
CA THR A 476 0.91 -10.82 25.96
C THR A 476 0.39 -11.29 24.61
N ALA A 477 1.32 -11.62 23.70
CA ALA A 477 0.98 -12.27 22.43
C ALA A 477 0.52 -13.71 22.67
N ARG A 478 -0.38 -14.21 21.82
CA ARG A 478 -0.74 -15.62 21.78
C ARG A 478 0.41 -16.43 21.18
N THR A 479 0.50 -17.66 21.66
CA THR A 479 1.44 -18.67 21.15
C THR A 479 0.74 -19.94 20.68
N SER A 480 -0.59 -19.98 20.85
CA SER A 480 -1.50 -21.05 20.43
C SER A 480 -2.90 -20.46 20.22
N TYR A 481 -3.74 -21.17 19.47
CA TYR A 481 -5.09 -20.74 19.14
C TYR A 481 -6.07 -21.91 19.27
N ASP A 482 -7.26 -21.62 19.80
CA ASP A 482 -8.39 -22.54 19.76
C ASP A 482 -9.06 -22.46 18.38
N ASN A 483 -9.70 -23.53 17.93
CA ASN A 483 -10.41 -23.57 16.67
C ASN A 483 -11.74 -22.78 16.73
N ILE A 484 -11.64 -21.46 16.78
CA ILE A 484 -12.74 -20.49 16.80
C ILE A 484 -12.45 -19.33 15.85
N LEU A 485 -13.48 -18.51 15.60
CA LEU A 485 -13.30 -17.19 15.01
C LEU A 485 -12.82 -16.20 16.08
N TYR A 486 -11.75 -15.49 15.78
CA TYR A 486 -11.22 -14.37 16.56
C TYR A 486 -11.49 -13.06 15.81
N LEU A 487 -12.17 -12.11 16.45
CA LEU A 487 -12.31 -10.74 15.98
C LEU A 487 -11.27 -9.87 16.69
N GLU A 488 -10.16 -9.63 16.02
CA GLU A 488 -9.07 -8.78 16.51
C GLU A 488 -9.34 -7.30 16.19
N ARG A 489 -8.75 -6.42 17.00
CA ARG A 489 -8.79 -4.98 16.76
C ARG A 489 -8.13 -4.60 15.43
N PRO A 490 -8.45 -3.41 14.89
CA PRO A 490 -7.74 -2.88 13.74
C PRO A 490 -6.23 -2.78 13.91
N GLY A 491 -5.50 -3.20 12.88
CA GLY A 491 -4.04 -3.17 12.84
C GLY A 491 -3.45 -4.25 11.93
N CYS A 492 -2.12 -4.26 11.81
CA CYS A 492 -1.42 -5.20 10.94
C CYS A 492 -1.45 -6.65 11.48
N ASN A 493 -1.54 -6.83 12.81
CA ASN A 493 -1.68 -8.14 13.46
C ASN A 493 -0.68 -9.20 12.90
N LEU A 494 -1.15 -10.41 12.57
CA LEU A 494 -0.35 -11.50 12.01
C LEU A 494 0.35 -11.15 10.69
N CYS A 495 -0.08 -10.13 9.93
CA CYS A 495 0.62 -9.69 8.71
C CYS A 495 2.07 -9.25 9.01
N MET A 496 2.27 -8.56 10.14
CA MET A 496 3.60 -8.15 10.58
C MET A 496 4.34 -9.29 11.30
N GLY A 497 3.62 -10.13 12.03
CA GLY A 497 4.20 -11.28 12.74
C GLY A 497 5.26 -10.90 13.77
N ASN A 498 5.25 -9.66 14.26
CA ASN A 498 6.18 -9.12 15.26
C ASN A 498 5.65 -9.26 16.69
N GLN A 499 4.33 -9.42 16.86
CA GLN A 499 3.66 -9.64 18.14
C GLN A 499 3.05 -11.04 18.15
N GLU A 500 1.85 -11.19 17.59
CA GLU A 500 1.17 -12.47 17.40
C GLU A 500 1.90 -13.33 16.36
N LYS A 501 1.94 -14.64 16.56
CA LYS A 501 2.50 -15.62 15.62
C LYS A 501 1.68 -16.91 15.65
N ALA A 502 1.62 -17.61 14.52
CA ALA A 502 1.13 -18.99 14.46
C ALA A 502 2.08 -19.95 15.20
N GLU A 503 1.61 -21.16 15.49
CA GLU A 503 2.41 -22.18 16.16
C GLU A 503 3.54 -22.68 15.23
N GLN A 504 4.61 -23.22 15.81
CA GLN A 504 5.76 -23.65 15.01
C GLN A 504 5.39 -24.85 14.12
N GLY A 505 5.69 -24.75 12.83
CA GLY A 505 5.37 -25.77 11.83
C GLY A 505 3.98 -25.65 11.20
N ASP A 506 3.18 -24.66 11.59
CA ASP A 506 1.86 -24.43 11.04
C ASP A 506 1.88 -24.10 9.54
N THR A 507 0.86 -24.58 8.84
CA THR A 507 0.45 -24.11 7.53
C THR A 507 -0.59 -23.00 7.71
N VAL A 508 -0.19 -21.76 7.45
CA VAL A 508 -1.06 -20.58 7.55
C VAL A 508 -1.63 -20.25 6.17
N MET A 509 -2.94 -20.05 6.06
CA MET A 509 -3.60 -19.50 4.87
C MET A 509 -4.05 -18.07 5.17
N ALA A 510 -3.55 -17.06 4.44
CA ALA A 510 -3.75 -15.66 4.82
C ALA A 510 -4.10 -14.73 3.65
N THR A 511 -4.80 -13.63 3.94
CA THR A 511 -4.99 -12.51 3.00
C THR A 511 -3.86 -11.47 3.08
N SER A 512 -2.83 -11.72 3.90
CA SER A 512 -1.68 -10.84 4.09
C SER A 512 -0.82 -10.69 2.82
N THR A 513 0.26 -9.91 2.93
CA THR A 513 1.11 -9.58 1.79
C THR A 513 2.36 -10.46 1.68
N ARG A 514 2.84 -11.10 2.75
CA ARG A 514 4.17 -11.73 2.79
C ARG A 514 4.16 -13.16 3.29
N LEU A 515 5.00 -13.98 2.65
CA LEU A 515 5.16 -15.42 2.92
C LEU A 515 6.57 -15.81 3.36
N PHE A 516 7.40 -14.85 3.79
CA PHE A 516 8.80 -15.10 4.16
C PHE A 516 8.96 -16.05 5.36
N GLN A 517 10.03 -16.84 5.35
CA GLN A 517 10.38 -17.75 6.45
C GLN A 517 10.43 -17.01 7.79
N GLY A 518 9.77 -17.55 8.82
CA GLY A 518 9.80 -17.00 10.17
C GLY A 518 8.95 -15.74 10.40
N ARG A 519 8.29 -15.22 9.34
CA ARG A 519 7.45 -14.01 9.41
C ARG A 519 6.25 -14.22 10.33
N VAL A 520 5.27 -14.98 9.85
CA VAL A 520 4.06 -15.34 10.61
C VAL A 520 4.27 -16.61 11.42
N VAL A 521 5.03 -17.55 10.84
CA VAL A 521 5.25 -18.90 11.37
C VAL A 521 6.72 -19.28 11.27
N LYS A 522 7.23 -19.98 12.29
CA LYS A 522 8.59 -20.55 12.32
C LYS A 522 8.55 -22.04 12.01
N ASP A 523 9.69 -22.59 11.63
CA ASP A 523 9.86 -24.03 11.52
C ASP A 523 9.75 -24.71 12.90
N SER A 524 9.23 -25.92 12.90
CA SER A 524 9.34 -26.86 14.03
C SER A 524 10.38 -27.93 13.72
N ASP A 525 10.71 -28.77 14.70
CA ASP A 525 11.58 -29.94 14.50
C ASP A 525 11.02 -30.96 13.49
N ARG A 526 9.70 -30.94 13.23
CA ARG A 526 9.00 -31.94 12.41
C ARG A 526 8.59 -31.45 11.03
N LYS A 527 8.33 -30.14 10.88
CA LYS A 527 7.74 -29.55 9.68
C LYS A 527 8.17 -28.08 9.55
N LYS A 528 8.44 -27.66 8.31
CA LYS A 528 8.67 -26.25 7.98
C LYS A 528 7.40 -25.44 8.14
N GLY A 529 7.51 -24.29 8.78
CA GLY A 529 6.42 -23.32 8.81
C GLY A 529 6.22 -22.74 7.42
N GLU A 530 4.97 -22.61 7.00
CA GLU A 530 4.63 -22.05 5.70
C GLU A 530 3.41 -21.12 5.80
N SER A 531 3.45 -20.02 5.05
CA SER A 531 2.34 -19.09 4.93
C SER A 531 1.98 -18.94 3.47
N LEU A 532 0.79 -19.40 3.10
CA LEU A 532 0.21 -19.27 1.77
C LEU A 532 -0.69 -18.04 1.72
N LEU A 533 -0.70 -17.35 0.59
CA LEU A 533 -1.51 -16.13 0.42
C LEU A 533 -2.63 -16.39 -0.58
N ALA A 534 -3.86 -16.08 -0.21
CA ALA A 534 -5.04 -16.33 -1.03
C ALA A 534 -6.11 -15.23 -0.86
N SER A 535 -7.16 -15.29 -1.69
CA SER A 535 -8.35 -14.47 -1.54
C SER A 535 -9.14 -14.82 -0.27
N THR A 536 -9.92 -13.87 0.23
CA THR A 536 -10.73 -14.02 1.45
C THR A 536 -11.56 -15.31 1.48
N PRO A 537 -12.27 -15.71 0.40
CA PRO A 537 -13.06 -16.94 0.44
C PRO A 537 -12.23 -18.22 0.63
N VAL A 538 -11.05 -18.30 -0.01
CA VAL A 538 -10.16 -19.46 0.15
C VAL A 538 -9.67 -19.57 1.59
N VAL A 539 -9.32 -18.45 2.22
CA VAL A 539 -8.87 -18.40 3.62
C VAL A 539 -9.97 -18.87 4.57
N VAL A 540 -11.19 -18.35 4.41
CA VAL A 540 -12.33 -18.71 5.27
C VAL A 540 -12.66 -20.19 5.15
N LEU A 541 -12.78 -20.71 3.92
CA LEU A 541 -13.05 -22.13 3.71
C LEU A 541 -11.93 -23.02 4.24
N SER A 542 -10.69 -22.57 4.11
CA SER A 542 -9.54 -23.34 4.62
C SER A 542 -9.57 -23.49 6.14
N ALA A 543 -9.99 -22.44 6.87
CA ALA A 543 -10.17 -22.50 8.32
C ALA A 543 -11.37 -23.39 8.73
N ILE A 544 -12.47 -23.31 7.98
CA ILE A 544 -13.66 -24.13 8.22
C ILE A 544 -13.35 -25.61 7.99
N PHE A 545 -12.69 -25.97 6.89
CA PHE A 545 -12.42 -27.37 6.56
C PHE A 545 -11.12 -27.93 7.17
N GLY A 546 -10.21 -27.07 7.65
CA GLY A 546 -8.88 -27.48 8.13
C GLY A 546 -7.95 -27.94 6.97
N ARG A 547 -8.34 -27.61 5.74
CA ARG A 547 -7.66 -27.95 4.49
C ARG A 547 -8.12 -26.98 3.40
N THR A 548 -7.37 -26.85 2.31
CA THR A 548 -7.83 -26.11 1.13
C THR A 548 -9.18 -26.67 0.61
N PRO A 549 -10.13 -25.82 0.16
CA PRO A 549 -11.36 -26.31 -0.47
C PRO A 549 -11.09 -26.88 -1.88
N THR A 550 -12.01 -27.72 -2.35
CA THR A 550 -12.16 -28.04 -3.78
C THR A 550 -12.78 -26.86 -4.54
N ILE A 551 -12.69 -26.86 -5.87
CA ILE A 551 -13.28 -25.78 -6.68
C ILE A 551 -14.82 -25.79 -6.59
N GLU A 552 -15.43 -26.95 -6.44
CA GLU A 552 -16.87 -27.13 -6.26
C GLU A 552 -17.33 -26.58 -4.91
N GLU A 553 -16.64 -26.94 -3.81
CA GLU A 553 -16.89 -26.39 -2.47
C GLU A 553 -16.76 -24.86 -2.48
N TYR A 554 -15.72 -24.34 -3.14
CA TYR A 554 -15.50 -22.90 -3.29
C TYR A 554 -16.67 -22.22 -4.02
N LYS A 555 -17.03 -22.69 -5.22
CA LYS A 555 -18.11 -22.10 -6.03
C LYS A 555 -19.46 -22.16 -5.32
N ALA A 556 -19.72 -23.22 -4.56
CA ALA A 556 -20.93 -23.35 -3.75
C ALA A 556 -20.98 -22.32 -2.61
N ALA A 557 -19.85 -22.08 -1.93
CA ALA A 557 -19.79 -21.17 -0.79
C ALA A 557 -19.88 -19.69 -1.19
N VAL A 558 -19.33 -19.30 -2.35
CA VAL A 558 -19.37 -17.91 -2.83
C VAL A 558 -20.65 -17.55 -3.59
N LYS A 559 -21.56 -18.50 -3.79
CA LYS A 559 -22.81 -18.27 -4.52
C LYS A 559 -23.62 -17.13 -3.90
N GLY A 560 -23.99 -16.16 -4.74
CA GLY A 560 -24.77 -14.99 -4.32
C GLY A 560 -23.99 -13.94 -3.52
N ILE A 561 -22.68 -14.14 -3.32
CA ILE A 561 -21.80 -13.17 -2.67
C ILE A 561 -21.20 -12.27 -3.75
N LYS A 562 -21.34 -10.94 -3.58
CA LYS A 562 -20.68 -9.96 -4.44
C LYS A 562 -19.20 -9.86 -4.04
N LEU A 563 -18.35 -10.59 -4.76
CA LEU A 563 -16.88 -10.48 -4.65
C LEU A 563 -16.38 -9.18 -5.31
N THR A 564 -15.11 -8.83 -5.10
CA THR A 564 -14.51 -7.67 -5.77
C THR A 564 -14.31 -8.00 -7.25
N GLN A 565 -15.22 -7.52 -8.10
CA GLN A 565 -15.19 -7.73 -9.55
C GLN A 565 -14.48 -6.59 -10.27
N PHE A 566 -13.74 -6.92 -11.31
CA PHE A 566 -13.00 -5.99 -12.15
C PHE A 566 -13.40 -6.12 -13.62
N SER A 567 -13.45 -5.00 -14.34
CA SER A 567 -13.68 -4.96 -15.77
C SER A 567 -12.69 -4.00 -16.43
N PRO A 568 -11.92 -4.42 -17.45
CA PRO A 568 -10.98 -3.53 -18.09
C PRO A 568 -11.65 -2.28 -18.70
N PRO A 569 -10.97 -1.13 -18.71
CA PRO A 569 -11.45 0.07 -19.40
C PRO A 569 -11.68 -0.19 -20.89
N ILE A 570 -12.84 0.22 -21.41
CA ILE A 570 -13.19 0.06 -22.83
C ILE A 570 -12.35 0.99 -23.72
N LYS A 571 -12.08 2.21 -23.24
CA LYS A 571 -11.29 3.22 -23.95
C LYS A 571 -9.87 3.24 -23.39
N LYS A 572 -8.89 3.49 -24.27
CA LYS A 572 -7.53 3.81 -23.85
C LYS A 572 -7.56 5.03 -22.92
N MET A 573 -6.86 4.93 -21.80
CA MET A 573 -6.68 6.02 -20.84
C MET A 573 -5.36 6.72 -21.12
N THR A 574 -5.30 7.40 -22.27
CA THR A 574 -4.16 8.19 -22.74
C THR A 574 -4.65 9.57 -23.15
N THR A 575 -3.73 10.54 -23.19
CA THR A 575 -3.99 11.88 -23.71
C THR A 575 -3.19 12.14 -24.98
N ASP A 576 -3.76 12.95 -25.88
CA ASP A 576 -3.06 13.39 -27.09
C ASP A 576 -1.85 14.25 -26.69
N THR A 577 -0.70 14.01 -27.33
CA THR A 577 0.52 14.77 -27.06
C THR A 577 0.29 16.24 -27.46
N PRO A 578 0.47 17.22 -26.56
CA PRO A 578 0.34 18.63 -26.94
C PRO A 578 1.36 18.98 -28.04
N ALA A 579 0.90 19.66 -29.09
CA ALA A 579 1.79 20.25 -30.08
C ALA A 579 2.57 21.40 -29.43
N ALA A 580 3.87 21.19 -29.21
CA ALA A 580 4.78 22.07 -28.48
C ALA A 580 4.40 22.27 -26.99
N HIS A 581 5.21 21.68 -26.12
CA HIS A 581 5.13 21.73 -24.67
C HIS A 581 5.09 23.16 -24.10
N GLN A 582 3.90 23.75 -24.00
CA GLN A 582 3.60 24.65 -22.89
C GLN A 582 3.09 23.79 -21.76
N ILE A 583 4.00 23.35 -20.89
CA ILE A 583 3.61 22.98 -19.54
C ILE A 583 3.29 24.30 -18.83
N SER A 584 2.08 24.85 -19.04
CA SER A 584 1.60 25.94 -18.19
C SER A 584 1.18 25.31 -16.87
N PHE A 585 1.98 25.54 -15.82
CA PHE A 585 1.61 25.19 -14.46
C PHE A 585 0.72 26.25 -13.83
#